data_AF-A0A9P5ITB2-F1
#
_entry.id   AF-A0A9P5ITB2-F1
#
_cell.length_a   1.000
_cell.length_b   1.000
_cell.length_c   1.000
_cell.angle_alpha   90.00
_cell.angle_beta   90.00
_cell.angle_gamma   90.00
#
_symmetry.space_group_name_H-M   'P 1'
#
loop_
_entity.id
_entity.type
_entity.pdbx_description
1 polymer ?
#
loop_
_entity_poly.entity_id
_entity_poly.type
_entity_poly.pdbx_seq_one_letter_code
_entity_poly.pdbx_strand_id
1 'polypeptide(L)'
;MASSQESLPINDRENPYFVEAYPTPTTPSQFLSLLSAFPTTPTRELVQPYLSYETGLRKAFARPHAVVGGPDDLISIYDGHESSFRIRIADRETTAADKYIMPLKRKEVLGGQPAIAGSFAKFCENFDAFTHGILHDINWSNIVVAGSAALLPLLPRRKKRSTASAAVERPLENYFDNIAKASDIDIFLYGIHDEQVAIRRISEIDATIRKNQRIIVGEGLSLHTKNAVTFIAPRYPHRHVQVILRLYDSITEILTGFDVDCACVAFDGKKVYSSPRGITAISTRTNTVDLTRRSPSYENRLFKYRQHKFDVFWELLDRSQIQSLDFEKTKPWHFKGLARLVMFERLLQTGYSRPYYIHRNFKRVDGVRDPALVTKNHFHSSGYTSIEIPHSVSFTADKVRKFVKKHAKEPFTYGTLNELLCQRSTGWRSGEISPTLKFIKEDCGRQMIGSFYPSTADDWTQMAYGGLAENEEEESDENEESSSSDPSLPSSRSGRRRIKRWAGKCVAQARYLRRHWRSSLESKIRAIAHST
;
A
#
# COMPACT_ATOMS: atom_id res chain seq x y z
N MET A 1 6.28 -71.31 -3.23
CA MET A 1 5.59 -70.05 -3.59
C MET A 1 5.54 -69.19 -2.35
N ALA A 2 6.53 -68.31 -2.19
CA ALA A 2 6.58 -67.34 -1.09
C ALA A 2 5.77 -66.12 -1.51
N SER A 3 4.68 -65.84 -0.79
CA SER A 3 3.87 -64.65 -0.98
C SER A 3 4.52 -63.50 -0.21
N SER A 4 5.08 -62.54 -0.96
CA SER A 4 5.60 -61.28 -0.45
C SER A 4 4.45 -60.40 0.04
N GLN A 5 4.36 -60.19 1.35
CA GLN A 5 3.57 -59.09 1.90
C GLN A 5 4.26 -57.77 1.57
N GLU A 6 3.71 -57.04 0.60
CA GLU A 6 4.01 -55.62 0.41
C GLU A 6 3.56 -54.85 1.65
N SER A 7 4.51 -54.19 2.31
CA SER A 7 4.23 -53.22 3.36
C SER A 7 3.57 -51.99 2.74
N LEU A 8 2.43 -51.59 3.31
CA LEU A 8 1.75 -50.34 2.98
C LEU A 8 2.71 -49.16 3.17
N PRO A 9 2.65 -48.11 2.32
CA PRO A 9 3.52 -46.96 2.47
C PRO A 9 3.26 -46.28 3.82
N ILE A 10 4.33 -46.13 4.60
CA ILE A 10 4.33 -45.35 5.83
C ILE A 10 3.83 -43.95 5.48
N ASN A 11 2.80 -43.50 6.19
CA ASN A 11 2.15 -42.22 6.01
C ASN A 11 3.13 -41.11 6.44
N ASP A 12 3.83 -40.48 5.49
CA ASP A 12 4.71 -39.31 5.70
C ASP A 12 3.98 -38.04 6.24
N ARG A 13 2.76 -38.18 6.77
CA ARG A 13 1.86 -37.10 7.20
C ARG A 13 2.01 -36.69 8.67
N GLU A 14 2.92 -37.28 9.44
CA GLU A 14 3.03 -37.02 10.88
C GLU A 14 4.41 -36.56 11.37
N ASN A 15 5.37 -36.29 10.48
CA ASN A 15 6.69 -35.84 10.93
C ASN A 15 6.76 -34.30 11.02
N PRO A 16 6.85 -33.70 12.23
CA PRO A 16 6.96 -32.26 12.37
C PRO A 16 8.20 -31.75 11.61
N TYR A 17 7.99 -30.81 10.68
CA TYR A 17 9.11 -30.19 9.98
C TYR A 17 9.80 -29.22 10.92
N PHE A 18 10.94 -29.64 11.48
CA PHE A 18 11.82 -28.76 12.20
C PHE A 18 12.52 -27.83 11.21
N VAL A 19 12.34 -26.53 11.40
CA VAL A 19 13.07 -25.51 10.64
C VAL A 19 14.55 -25.74 10.89
N GLU A 20 15.33 -25.82 9.82
CA GLU A 20 16.78 -25.78 9.89
C GLU A 20 17.18 -24.58 10.75
N ALA A 21 17.80 -24.82 11.91
CA ALA A 21 18.08 -23.77 12.87
C ALA A 21 19.10 -22.81 12.25
N TYR A 22 18.64 -21.64 11.79
CA TYR A 22 19.52 -20.54 11.39
C TYR A 22 19.90 -19.80 12.68
N PRO A 23 21.11 -20.01 13.24
CA PRO A 23 21.47 -19.40 14.50
C PRO A 23 21.52 -17.88 14.34
N THR A 24 20.83 -17.17 15.24
CA THR A 24 20.94 -15.72 15.37
C THR A 24 21.83 -15.37 16.57
N PRO A 25 22.58 -14.25 16.54
CA PRO A 25 23.43 -13.85 17.67
C PRO A 25 22.66 -13.65 18.98
N THR A 26 21.43 -13.13 18.89
CA THR A 26 20.46 -13.02 19.97
C THR A 26 19.07 -13.38 19.43
N THR A 27 18.05 -13.49 20.27
CA THR A 27 16.67 -13.65 19.77
C THR A 27 16.28 -12.45 18.92
N PRO A 28 15.41 -12.61 17.89
CA PRO A 28 14.93 -11.47 17.10
C PRO A 28 14.33 -10.35 17.96
N SER A 29 13.61 -10.70 19.04
CA SER A 29 13.07 -9.75 20.03
C SER A 29 14.12 -8.84 20.66
N GLN A 30 15.38 -9.27 20.76
CA GLN A 30 16.51 -8.52 21.32
C GLN A 30 17.27 -7.67 20.29
N PHE A 31 16.85 -7.65 19.02
CA PHE A 31 17.59 -6.97 17.95
C PHE A 31 17.82 -5.47 18.19
N LEU A 32 16.88 -4.75 18.81
CA LEU A 32 17.08 -3.34 19.19
C LEU A 32 18.20 -3.15 20.22
N SER A 33 18.32 -4.08 21.17
CA SER A 33 19.42 -4.09 22.15
C SER A 33 20.75 -4.34 21.44
N LEU A 34 20.79 -5.25 20.47
CA LEU A 34 21.98 -5.48 19.64
C LEU A 34 22.41 -4.21 18.88
N LEU A 35 21.47 -3.51 18.23
CA LEU A 35 21.79 -2.24 17.56
C LEU A 35 22.35 -1.20 18.52
N SER A 36 21.85 -1.16 19.76
CA SER A 36 22.31 -0.24 20.79
C SER A 36 23.72 -0.58 21.29
N ALA A 37 24.05 -1.87 21.38
CA ALA A 37 25.37 -2.35 21.80
C ALA A 37 26.47 -2.07 20.75
N PHE A 38 26.10 -2.02 19.46
CA PHE A 38 27.03 -1.81 18.36
C PHE A 38 26.69 -0.54 17.55
N PRO A 39 26.85 0.68 18.11
CA PRO A 39 26.36 1.92 17.49
C PRO A 39 27.05 2.31 16.17
N THR A 40 28.30 1.88 15.96
CA THR A 40 29.11 2.22 14.79
C THR A 40 29.12 1.13 13.71
N THR A 41 28.71 -0.09 14.05
CA THR A 41 28.67 -1.20 13.09
C THR A 41 27.54 -0.98 12.07
N PRO A 42 27.79 -1.19 10.77
CA PRO A 42 26.74 -1.14 9.76
C PRO A 42 25.56 -2.07 10.10
N THR A 43 24.36 -1.53 10.01
CA THR A 43 23.12 -2.24 10.36
C THR A 43 22.89 -3.44 9.42
N ARG A 44 23.31 -3.33 8.16
CA ARG A 44 23.28 -4.44 7.18
C ARG A 44 24.10 -5.66 7.61
N GLU A 45 25.21 -5.46 8.31
CA GLU A 45 26.00 -6.57 8.86
C GLU A 45 25.25 -7.25 10.02
N LEU A 46 24.74 -6.44 10.95
CA LEU A 46 24.05 -6.92 12.15
C LEU A 46 22.75 -7.66 11.83
N VAL A 47 22.02 -7.22 10.81
CA VAL A 47 20.72 -7.83 10.43
C VAL A 47 20.88 -9.14 9.64
N GLN A 48 22.04 -9.40 9.04
CA GLN A 48 22.22 -10.51 8.09
C GLN A 48 21.84 -11.90 8.66
N PRO A 49 22.23 -12.28 9.89
CA PRO A 49 21.79 -13.56 10.47
C PRO A 49 20.27 -13.66 10.63
N TYR A 50 19.61 -12.53 10.93
CA TYR A 50 18.16 -12.45 11.09
C TYR A 50 17.42 -12.54 9.75
N LEU A 51 18.02 -12.08 8.65
CA LEU A 51 17.46 -12.25 7.31
C LEU A 51 17.46 -13.73 6.90
N SER A 52 18.53 -14.46 7.21
CA SER A 52 18.60 -15.91 7.00
C SER A 52 17.56 -16.65 7.84
N TYR A 53 17.43 -16.27 9.12
CA TYR A 53 16.40 -16.79 10.02
C TYR A 53 14.98 -16.52 9.50
N GLU A 54 14.68 -15.28 9.10
CA GLU A 54 13.39 -14.90 8.52
C GLU A 54 13.10 -15.69 7.23
N THR A 55 14.13 -16.01 6.44
CA THR A 55 14.01 -16.86 5.25
C THR A 55 13.64 -18.30 5.62
N GLY A 56 14.24 -18.84 6.69
CA GLY A 56 13.85 -20.13 7.27
C GLY A 56 12.41 -20.15 7.74
N LEU A 57 11.99 -19.14 8.52
CA LEU A 57 10.60 -18.96 8.94
C LEU A 57 9.65 -18.92 7.74
N ARG A 58 10.02 -18.20 6.68
CA ARG A 58 9.21 -18.15 5.46
C ARG A 58 9.04 -19.53 4.84
N LYS A 59 10.12 -20.27 4.63
CA LYS A 59 10.04 -21.64 4.10
C LYS A 59 9.20 -22.56 4.99
N ALA A 60 9.20 -22.33 6.30
CA ALA A 60 8.40 -23.09 7.25
C ALA A 60 6.92 -22.75 7.14
N PHE A 61 6.55 -21.46 7.16
CA PHE A 61 5.18 -21.02 6.97
C PHE A 61 4.57 -21.48 5.65
N ALA A 62 5.39 -21.68 4.60
CA ALA A 62 4.93 -22.24 3.34
C ALA A 62 4.42 -23.69 3.43
N ARG A 63 4.66 -24.39 4.55
CA ARG A 63 4.27 -25.78 4.76
C ARG A 63 3.05 -25.90 5.68
N PRO A 64 2.14 -26.85 5.42
CA PRO A 64 1.05 -27.13 6.35
C PRO A 64 1.57 -27.53 7.73
N HIS A 65 0.89 -27.10 8.80
CA HIS A 65 1.14 -27.51 10.20
C HIS A 65 2.53 -27.15 10.76
N ALA A 66 3.22 -26.15 10.20
CA ALA A 66 4.49 -25.69 10.75
C ALA A 66 4.29 -25.04 12.13
N VAL A 67 5.05 -25.47 13.14
CA VAL A 67 5.03 -24.89 14.50
C VAL A 67 6.11 -23.81 14.58
N VAL A 68 5.81 -22.62 14.05
CA VAL A 68 6.71 -21.47 13.99
C VAL A 68 5.94 -20.16 14.24
N GLY A 69 6.64 -19.04 14.45
CA GLY A 69 5.98 -17.75 14.62
C GLY A 69 5.70 -17.39 16.08
N GLY A 70 6.68 -17.59 16.95
CA GLY A 70 6.58 -17.28 18.37
C GLY A 70 6.66 -15.76 18.67
N PRO A 71 6.33 -15.35 19.90
CA PRO A 71 6.43 -13.96 20.33
C PRO A 71 7.87 -13.41 20.27
N ASP A 72 8.88 -14.28 20.36
CA ASP A 72 10.30 -13.91 20.31
C ASP A 72 10.82 -13.61 18.90
N ASP A 73 10.02 -13.90 17.87
CA ASP A 73 10.38 -13.66 16.47
C ASP A 73 10.24 -12.17 16.08
N LEU A 74 9.57 -11.38 16.92
CA LEU A 74 9.24 -9.99 16.69
C LEU A 74 9.76 -9.08 17.81
N ILE A 75 10.04 -7.84 17.44
CA ILE A 75 10.45 -6.78 18.36
C ILE A 75 9.21 -6.00 18.79
N SER A 76 8.96 -5.90 20.09
CA SER A 76 8.02 -4.92 20.66
C SER A 76 8.70 -3.56 20.77
N ILE A 77 8.27 -2.59 19.96
CA ILE A 77 9.01 -1.34 19.73
C ILE A 77 9.07 -0.44 20.98
N TYR A 78 7.99 -0.38 21.75
CA TYR A 78 7.85 0.50 22.92
C TYR A 78 8.10 -0.24 24.26
N ASP A 79 8.89 -1.30 24.24
CA ASP A 79 9.21 -2.12 25.43
C ASP A 79 10.50 -1.64 26.11
N GLY A 80 10.61 -0.32 26.36
CA GLY A 80 11.79 0.31 26.97
C GLY A 80 12.91 0.67 25.98
N HIS A 81 12.66 0.57 24.68
CA HIS A 81 13.64 0.87 23.62
C HIS A 81 13.38 2.22 22.91
N GLU A 82 12.30 2.93 23.24
CA GLU A 82 11.87 4.13 22.52
C GLU A 82 12.92 5.26 22.53
N SER A 83 13.71 5.37 23.61
CA SER A 83 14.77 6.37 23.74
C SER A 83 16.04 6.00 22.98
N SER A 84 16.34 4.72 22.79
CA SER A 84 17.54 4.22 22.11
C SER A 84 17.33 3.99 20.61
N PHE A 85 16.08 3.86 20.17
CA PHE A 85 15.76 3.68 18.75
C PHE A 85 15.94 4.98 17.95
N ARG A 86 17.19 5.20 17.51
CA ARG A 86 17.63 6.38 16.76
C ARG A 86 17.99 6.07 15.31
N ILE A 87 18.01 7.15 14.52
CA ILE A 87 18.50 7.10 13.15
C ILE A 87 19.98 6.77 13.15
N ARG A 88 20.36 5.79 12.33
CA ARG A 88 21.72 5.31 12.14
C ARG A 88 22.21 5.71 10.74
N ILE A 89 23.46 6.14 10.65
CA ILE A 89 24.08 6.60 9.40
C ILE A 89 25.32 5.80 9.00
N ALA A 90 25.78 4.86 9.83
CA ALA A 90 26.95 4.01 9.55
C ALA A 90 26.85 3.35 8.16
N ASP A 91 25.70 2.76 7.83
CA ASP A 91 25.40 2.16 6.52
C ASP A 91 25.53 3.13 5.33
N ARG A 92 25.29 4.43 5.56
CA ARG A 92 25.41 5.46 4.52
C ARG A 92 26.83 6.00 4.42
N GLU A 93 27.58 5.99 5.52
CA GLU A 93 28.96 6.46 5.59
C GLU A 93 29.95 5.44 5.01
N THR A 94 29.68 4.15 5.17
CA THR A 94 30.57 3.06 4.72
C THR A 94 30.25 2.54 3.31
N THR A 95 29.22 3.06 2.65
CA THR A 95 28.73 2.52 1.37
C THR A 95 28.72 3.57 0.28
N ALA A 96 29.12 3.15 -0.92
CA ALA A 96 29.18 4.02 -2.07
C ALA A 96 27.79 4.59 -2.41
N ALA A 97 27.74 5.91 -2.65
CA ALA A 97 26.49 6.64 -2.82
C ALA A 97 25.72 6.22 -4.09
N ASP A 98 26.43 5.69 -5.08
CA ASP A 98 25.89 5.17 -6.34
C ASP A 98 25.06 3.89 -6.16
N LYS A 99 25.18 3.18 -5.03
CA LYS A 99 24.36 2.01 -4.69
C LYS A 99 22.94 2.33 -4.21
N TYR A 100 22.64 3.60 -3.95
CA TYR A 100 21.32 4.05 -3.51
C TYR A 100 20.48 4.51 -4.67
N ILE A 101 19.25 4.00 -4.80
CA ILE A 101 18.24 4.42 -5.77
C ILE A 101 17.26 5.38 -5.09
N MET A 102 16.89 6.45 -5.79
CA MET A 102 16.09 7.55 -5.24
C MET A 102 16.66 8.05 -3.90
N PRO A 103 17.94 8.46 -3.80
CA PRO A 103 18.56 8.79 -2.52
C PRO A 103 17.83 9.93 -1.79
N LEU A 104 17.80 9.87 -0.45
CA LEU A 104 17.39 11.00 0.39
C LEU A 104 18.49 12.07 0.43
N LYS A 105 18.11 13.33 0.61
CA LYS A 105 19.11 14.39 0.85
C LYS A 105 19.74 14.17 2.21
N ARG A 106 21.05 14.44 2.37
CA ARG A 106 21.76 14.29 3.66
C ARG A 106 21.03 14.91 4.86
N LYS A 107 20.44 16.10 4.68
CA LYS A 107 19.66 16.79 5.74
C LYS A 107 18.36 16.07 6.18
N GLU A 108 17.90 15.08 5.43
CA GLU A 108 16.70 14.29 5.73
C GLU A 108 17.02 13.04 6.56
N VAL A 109 18.29 12.64 6.64
CA VAL A 109 18.76 11.48 7.40
C VAL A 109 19.93 11.93 8.28
N LEU A 110 19.61 12.43 9.47
CA LEU A 110 20.61 12.89 10.44
C LEU A 110 20.73 11.85 11.56
N GLY A 111 21.95 11.35 11.76
CA GLY A 111 22.24 10.37 12.81
C GLY A 111 21.84 10.87 14.20
N GLY A 112 21.39 9.94 15.05
CA GLY A 112 20.99 10.22 16.44
C GLY A 112 19.60 10.86 16.60
N GLN A 113 18.92 11.27 15.53
CA GLN A 113 17.53 11.72 15.62
C GLN A 113 16.60 10.55 16.01
N PRO A 114 15.43 10.80 16.62
CA PRO A 114 14.44 9.75 16.85
C PRO A 114 14.08 9.03 15.55
N ALA A 115 14.11 7.69 15.55
CA ALA A 115 13.67 6.90 14.40
C ALA A 115 12.14 6.77 14.34
N ILE A 116 11.49 6.87 15.50
CA ILE A 116 10.06 6.67 15.73
C ILE A 116 9.45 7.81 16.56
N ALA A 117 8.12 7.79 16.71
CA ALA A 117 7.41 8.64 17.67
C ALA A 117 7.91 8.37 19.10
N GLY A 118 8.01 9.42 19.91
CA GLY A 118 8.78 9.36 21.16
C GLY A 118 8.18 8.52 22.29
N SER A 119 6.94 8.05 22.16
CA SER A 119 6.29 7.19 23.16
C SER A 119 5.11 6.44 22.55
N PHE A 120 4.69 5.35 23.19
CA PHE A 120 3.51 4.58 22.78
C PHE A 120 2.24 5.44 22.79
N ALA A 121 2.07 6.30 23.81
CA ALA A 121 0.96 7.25 23.86
C ALA A 121 0.95 8.18 22.65
N LYS A 122 2.13 8.65 22.20
CA LYS A 122 2.21 9.49 21.00
C LYS A 122 1.90 8.73 19.72
N PHE A 123 2.30 7.45 19.64
CA PHE A 123 1.89 6.57 18.56
C PHE A 123 0.37 6.42 18.52
N CYS A 124 -0.28 6.15 19.65
CA CYS A 124 -1.74 6.01 19.72
C CYS A 124 -2.46 7.29 19.28
N GLU A 125 -2.00 8.47 19.72
CA GLU A 125 -2.54 9.77 19.26
C GLU A 125 -2.38 9.95 17.75
N ASN A 126 -1.20 9.59 17.21
CA ASN A 126 -0.95 9.63 15.77
C ASN A 126 -1.83 8.62 15.01
N PHE A 127 -2.04 7.43 15.55
CA PHE A 127 -2.83 6.35 14.94
C PHE A 127 -4.31 6.72 14.92
N ASP A 128 -4.84 7.27 16.02
CA ASP A 128 -6.19 7.79 16.10
C ASP A 128 -6.43 8.92 15.07
N ALA A 129 -5.49 9.87 14.98
CA ALA A 129 -5.57 10.94 13.98
C ALA A 129 -5.39 10.44 12.54
N PHE A 130 -4.60 9.39 12.30
CA PHE A 130 -4.46 8.76 10.98
C PHE A 130 -5.77 8.09 10.54
N THR A 131 -6.44 7.41 11.48
CA THR A 131 -7.67 6.65 11.24
C THR A 131 -8.93 7.50 11.37
N HIS A 132 -8.85 8.73 11.89
CA HIS A 132 -10.00 9.56 12.27
C HIS A 132 -10.94 8.84 13.24
N GLY A 133 -10.37 8.10 14.20
CA GLY A 133 -11.11 7.39 15.25
C GLY A 133 -12.04 6.27 14.78
N ILE A 134 -11.99 5.85 13.51
CA ILE A 134 -12.93 4.84 13.00
C ILE A 134 -12.75 3.46 13.64
N LEU A 135 -11.59 3.21 14.27
CA LEU A 135 -11.26 1.98 14.99
C LEU A 135 -11.45 2.10 16.51
N HIS A 136 -12.03 3.21 17.01
CA HIS A 136 -12.31 3.35 18.45
C HIS A 136 -13.22 2.20 18.94
N ASP A 137 -12.94 1.68 20.14
CA ASP A 137 -13.63 0.53 20.76
C ASP A 137 -13.62 -0.78 19.95
N ILE A 138 -12.77 -0.90 18.93
CA ILE A 138 -12.65 -2.18 18.20
C ILE A 138 -12.11 -3.27 19.13
N ASN A 139 -12.72 -4.46 19.07
CA ASN A 139 -12.15 -5.63 19.72
C ASN A 139 -10.93 -6.11 18.93
N TRP A 140 -9.75 -6.03 19.56
CA TRP A 140 -8.47 -6.37 18.94
C TRP A 140 -8.13 -7.87 18.95
N SER A 141 -8.95 -8.72 19.58
CA SER A 141 -8.74 -10.16 19.57
C SER A 141 -8.63 -10.70 18.14
N ASN A 142 -7.53 -11.41 17.86
CA ASN A 142 -7.24 -12.07 16.59
C ASN A 142 -7.16 -11.14 15.37
N ILE A 143 -6.99 -9.83 15.58
CA ILE A 143 -6.84 -8.86 14.50
C ILE A 143 -5.61 -7.99 14.71
N VAL A 144 -5.00 -7.57 13.62
CA VAL A 144 -3.86 -6.66 13.67
C VAL A 144 -3.91 -5.70 12.49
N VAL A 145 -3.55 -4.44 12.71
CA VAL A 145 -3.33 -3.48 11.63
C VAL A 145 -1.85 -3.50 11.28
N ALA A 146 -1.51 -3.62 9.99
CA ALA A 146 -0.12 -3.72 9.57
C ALA A 146 0.19 -2.87 8.33
N GLY A 147 1.47 -2.79 7.97
CA GLY A 147 1.91 -2.08 6.77
C GLY A 147 1.92 -0.57 6.98
N SER A 148 1.51 0.20 5.96
CA SER A 148 1.52 1.67 6.05
C SER A 148 0.64 2.21 7.17
N ALA A 149 -0.46 1.55 7.50
CA ALA A 149 -1.38 1.99 8.54
C ALA A 149 -0.75 1.94 9.95
N ALA A 150 0.16 0.99 10.20
CA ALA A 150 0.93 0.93 11.44
C ALA A 150 2.25 1.74 11.34
N LEU A 151 2.92 1.72 10.19
CA LEU A 151 4.18 2.43 9.98
C LEU A 151 4.03 3.94 10.08
N LEU A 152 3.07 4.56 9.38
CA LEU A 152 3.05 6.02 9.25
C LEU A 152 2.81 6.74 10.59
N PRO A 153 1.92 6.26 11.48
CA PRO A 153 1.79 6.80 12.84
C PRO A 153 3.03 6.59 13.72
N LEU A 154 3.82 5.55 13.43
CA LEU A 154 5.07 5.25 14.12
C LEU A 154 6.20 6.23 13.75
N LEU A 155 6.19 6.83 12.57
CA LEU A 155 7.29 7.73 12.17
C LEU A 155 7.21 9.10 12.84
N PRO A 156 8.35 9.74 13.14
CA PRO A 156 8.39 11.12 13.62
C PRO A 156 7.70 12.08 12.64
N ARG A 157 6.97 13.05 13.20
CA ARG A 157 6.30 14.07 12.41
C ARG A 157 7.32 14.93 11.66
N ARG A 158 7.06 15.14 10.36
CA ARG A 158 7.87 16.05 9.55
C ARG A 158 7.60 17.49 9.94
N LYS A 159 8.64 18.24 10.28
CA LYS A 159 8.57 19.70 10.41
C LYS A 159 8.31 20.31 9.02
N LYS A 160 7.05 20.55 8.64
CA LYS A 160 6.77 21.48 7.52
C LYS A 160 6.97 22.91 8.03
N ARG A 161 7.51 23.81 7.19
CA ARG A 161 7.36 25.26 7.40
C ARG A 161 5.85 25.51 7.55
N SER A 162 5.46 26.04 8.69
CA SER A 162 4.09 26.42 8.98
C SER A 162 3.52 27.24 7.83
N THR A 163 2.70 26.63 6.99
CA THR A 163 1.69 27.33 6.18
C THR A 163 0.29 27.00 6.68
N ALA A 164 0.19 26.24 7.76
CA ALA A 164 -1.07 26.05 8.47
C ALA A 164 -1.34 27.37 9.21
N SER A 165 -2.28 28.14 8.66
CA SER A 165 -2.97 29.19 9.41
C SER A 165 -3.39 28.64 10.77
N ALA A 166 -3.34 29.44 11.83
CA ALA A 166 -3.82 29.08 13.17
C ALA A 166 -5.28 28.58 13.19
N ALA A 167 -6.01 28.70 12.06
CA ALA A 167 -7.37 28.25 11.86
C ALA A 167 -7.54 26.79 11.39
N VAL A 168 -6.49 25.96 11.31
CA VAL A 168 -6.66 24.54 10.96
C VAL A 168 -7.24 23.78 12.15
N GLU A 169 -8.54 23.53 12.13
CA GLU A 169 -9.19 22.55 13.01
C GLU A 169 -8.47 21.20 12.84
N ARG A 170 -8.01 20.61 13.96
CA ARG A 170 -7.39 19.28 14.05
C ARG A 170 -6.11 19.12 13.20
N PRO A 171 -4.98 19.76 13.64
CA PRO A 171 -3.75 19.81 12.86
C PRO A 171 -3.06 18.44 12.65
N LEU A 172 -3.31 17.46 13.53
CA LEU A 172 -2.72 16.13 13.41
C LEU A 172 -3.43 15.27 12.35
N GLU A 173 -4.75 15.30 12.33
CA GLU A 173 -5.56 14.68 11.26
C GLU A 173 -5.20 15.28 9.89
N ASN A 174 -5.16 16.62 9.80
CA ASN A 174 -4.78 17.32 8.57
C ASN A 174 -3.35 16.94 8.09
N TYR A 175 -2.44 16.68 9.02
CA TYR A 175 -1.11 16.19 8.69
C TYR A 175 -1.19 14.83 7.97
N PHE A 176 -1.91 13.85 8.51
CA PHE A 176 -2.06 12.52 7.92
C PHE A 176 -2.87 12.53 6.62
N ASP A 177 -3.92 13.34 6.55
CA ASP A 177 -4.67 13.61 5.33
C ASP A 177 -3.78 14.09 4.19
N ASN A 178 -2.72 14.82 4.49
CA ASN A 178 -1.80 15.32 3.48
C ASN A 178 -0.69 14.34 3.10
N ILE A 179 -0.12 13.63 4.08
CA ILE A 179 1.04 12.76 3.84
C ILE A 179 0.64 11.34 3.41
N ALA A 180 -0.59 10.91 3.70
CA ALA A 180 -1.04 9.53 3.51
C ALA A 180 -2.32 9.46 2.68
N LYS A 181 -2.51 10.36 1.70
CA LYS A 181 -3.76 10.46 0.90
C LYS A 181 -4.26 9.15 0.31
N ALA A 182 -3.34 8.32 -0.17
CA ALA A 182 -3.62 7.04 -0.81
C ALA A 182 -3.40 5.84 0.11
N SER A 183 -3.30 6.05 1.43
CA SER A 183 -3.12 4.96 2.39
C SER A 183 -4.47 4.50 2.94
N ASP A 184 -4.77 3.24 2.67
CA ASP A 184 -5.87 2.50 3.29
C ASP A 184 -5.45 1.93 4.65
N ILE A 185 -6.42 1.37 5.38
CA ILE A 185 -6.21 0.66 6.65
C ILE A 185 -6.34 -0.83 6.40
N ASP A 186 -5.21 -1.53 6.39
CA ASP A 186 -5.16 -2.99 6.20
C ASP A 186 -5.27 -3.70 7.56
N ILE A 187 -6.32 -4.51 7.72
CA ILE A 187 -6.56 -5.39 8.87
C ILE A 187 -6.32 -6.84 8.44
N PHE A 188 -5.54 -7.56 9.24
CA PHE A 188 -5.22 -8.96 9.06
C PHE A 188 -5.82 -9.77 10.21
N LEU A 189 -6.28 -10.98 9.90
CA LEU A 189 -6.78 -11.95 10.88
C LEU A 189 -5.69 -12.97 11.19
N TYR A 190 -5.47 -13.30 12.46
CA TYR A 190 -4.49 -14.30 12.85
C TYR A 190 -4.97 -15.19 14.01
N GLY A 191 -4.45 -16.42 14.09
CA GLY A 191 -4.83 -17.40 15.11
C GLY A 191 -6.28 -17.85 15.02
N ILE A 192 -6.89 -17.75 13.83
CA ILE A 192 -8.24 -18.25 13.54
C ILE A 192 -8.11 -19.29 12.43
N HIS A 193 -8.50 -20.53 12.71
CA HIS A 193 -8.47 -21.62 11.71
C HIS A 193 -9.87 -21.95 11.13
N ASP A 194 -10.92 -21.45 11.78
CA ASP A 194 -12.31 -21.65 11.35
C ASP A 194 -12.82 -20.42 10.55
N GLU A 195 -13.19 -20.64 9.29
CA GLU A 195 -13.68 -19.59 8.40
C GLU A 195 -14.96 -18.91 8.91
N GLN A 196 -15.86 -19.63 9.59
CA GLN A 196 -17.08 -19.06 10.15
C GLN A 196 -16.78 -18.15 11.34
N VAL A 197 -15.80 -18.52 12.17
CA VAL A 197 -15.29 -17.62 13.23
C VAL A 197 -14.70 -16.36 12.59
N ALA A 198 -13.92 -16.49 11.52
CA ALA A 198 -13.33 -15.36 10.81
C ALA A 198 -14.39 -14.45 10.16
N ILE A 199 -15.44 -15.02 9.56
CA ILE A 199 -16.58 -14.25 9.01
C ILE A 199 -17.32 -13.48 10.11
N ARG A 200 -17.54 -14.08 11.28
CA ARG A 200 -18.10 -13.37 12.44
C ARG A 200 -17.20 -12.21 12.86
N ARG A 201 -15.89 -12.44 12.92
CA ARG A 201 -14.89 -11.39 13.21
C ARG A 201 -14.98 -10.22 12.22
N ILE A 202 -15.06 -10.50 10.91
CA ILE A 202 -15.25 -9.48 9.86
C ILE A 202 -16.55 -8.67 10.08
N SER A 203 -17.62 -9.34 10.50
CA SER A 203 -18.91 -8.71 10.77
C SER A 203 -18.87 -7.76 11.97
N GLU A 204 -18.15 -8.13 13.03
CA GLU A 204 -17.93 -7.26 14.19
C GLU A 204 -17.07 -6.04 13.86
N ILE A 205 -16.07 -6.20 12.99
CA ILE A 205 -15.26 -5.09 12.46
C ILE A 205 -16.16 -4.12 11.68
N ASP A 206 -16.97 -4.61 10.74
CA ASP A 206 -17.91 -3.78 9.95
C ASP A 206 -18.87 -3.00 10.86
N ALA A 207 -19.46 -3.67 11.87
CA ALA A 207 -20.38 -3.05 12.81
C ALA A 207 -19.72 -1.89 13.59
N THR A 208 -18.49 -2.08 14.07
CA THR A 208 -17.73 -1.05 14.78
C THR A 208 -17.42 0.14 13.88
N ILE A 209 -16.92 -0.12 12.67
CA ILE A 209 -16.57 0.91 11.69
C ILE A 209 -17.80 1.74 11.29
N ARG A 210 -18.95 1.09 11.07
CA ARG A 210 -20.21 1.75 10.73
C ARG A 210 -20.71 2.62 11.87
N LYS A 211 -20.68 2.11 13.11
CA LYS A 211 -21.05 2.86 14.31
C LYS A 211 -20.21 4.13 14.43
N ASN A 212 -18.89 4.02 14.31
CA ASN A 212 -17.96 5.14 14.48
C ASN A 212 -18.10 6.19 13.38
N GLN A 213 -18.45 5.77 12.16
CA GLN A 213 -18.74 6.68 11.03
C GLN A 213 -20.20 7.17 10.99
N ARG A 214 -21.05 6.76 11.94
CA ARG A 214 -22.49 7.08 11.98
C ARG A 214 -23.21 6.71 10.68
N ILE A 215 -22.88 5.52 10.15
CA ILE A 215 -23.46 4.97 8.92
C ILE A 215 -24.73 4.18 9.27
N ILE A 216 -25.79 4.39 8.50
CA ILE A 216 -27.07 3.71 8.70
C ILE A 216 -26.94 2.24 8.26
N VAL A 217 -27.57 1.33 9.02
CA VAL A 217 -27.65 -0.09 8.68
C VAL A 217 -28.32 -0.24 7.31
N GLY A 218 -27.76 -1.09 6.46
CA GLY A 218 -28.27 -1.32 5.10
C GLY A 218 -27.61 -0.48 4.01
N GLU A 219 -26.72 0.48 4.35
CA GLU A 219 -25.90 1.12 3.31
C GLU A 219 -24.92 0.11 2.71
N GLY A 220 -25.11 -0.25 1.45
CA GLY A 220 -24.19 -1.13 0.72
C GLY A 220 -22.87 -0.39 0.49
N LEU A 221 -21.86 -0.63 1.33
CA LEU A 221 -20.56 0.05 1.30
C LEU A 221 -19.40 -0.95 1.39
N SER A 222 -19.69 -2.23 1.16
CA SER A 222 -18.70 -3.29 1.21
C SER A 222 -18.38 -3.71 -0.23
N LEU A 223 -17.09 -3.69 -0.57
CA LEU A 223 -16.55 -4.23 -1.82
C LEU A 223 -15.80 -5.52 -1.50
N HIS A 224 -16.13 -6.60 -2.19
CA HIS A 224 -15.45 -7.88 -2.06
C HIS A 224 -14.74 -8.23 -3.37
N THR A 225 -13.44 -8.47 -3.26
CA THR A 225 -12.55 -8.98 -4.32
C THR A 225 -12.02 -10.35 -3.89
N LYS A 226 -11.23 -11.02 -4.75
CA LYS A 226 -10.67 -12.36 -4.46
C LYS A 226 -9.95 -12.44 -3.09
N ASN A 227 -9.29 -11.36 -2.66
CA ASN A 227 -8.33 -11.42 -1.55
C ASN A 227 -8.63 -10.45 -0.40
N ALA A 228 -9.66 -9.62 -0.51
CA ALA A 228 -10.01 -8.66 0.51
C ALA A 228 -11.50 -8.33 0.51
N VAL A 229 -12.01 -7.96 1.70
CA VAL A 229 -13.24 -7.20 1.85
C VAL A 229 -12.86 -5.77 2.24
N THR A 230 -13.25 -4.80 1.42
CA THR A 230 -13.02 -3.39 1.67
C THR A 230 -14.29 -2.68 2.10
N PHE A 231 -14.28 -2.10 3.30
CA PHE A 231 -15.30 -1.19 3.79
C PHE A 231 -15.02 0.22 3.26
N ILE A 232 -15.87 0.66 2.33
CA ILE A 232 -15.73 1.93 1.63
C ILE A 232 -16.29 3.04 2.52
N ALA A 233 -15.38 3.84 3.08
CA ALA A 233 -15.74 5.11 3.68
C ALA A 233 -16.56 5.99 2.71
N PRO A 234 -17.80 6.38 3.08
CA PRO A 234 -18.68 7.15 2.21
C PRO A 234 -18.39 8.65 2.23
N ARG A 235 -17.62 9.14 3.21
CA ARG A 235 -17.32 10.55 3.46
C ARG A 235 -15.85 10.74 3.80
N TYR A 236 -15.22 11.74 3.18
CA TYR A 236 -13.95 12.29 3.64
C TYR A 236 -14.13 12.87 5.05
N PRO A 237 -13.15 12.77 5.97
CA PRO A 237 -11.78 12.25 5.77
C PRO A 237 -11.58 10.75 6.05
N HIS A 238 -12.62 10.00 6.44
CA HIS A 238 -12.49 8.59 6.80
C HIS A 238 -11.92 7.75 5.65
N ARG A 239 -10.99 6.86 5.98
CA ARG A 239 -10.27 6.01 5.02
C ARG A 239 -11.02 4.72 4.76
N HIS A 240 -10.75 4.09 3.61
CA HIS A 240 -11.21 2.74 3.38
C HIS A 240 -10.48 1.77 4.31
N VAL A 241 -11.21 0.76 4.80
CA VAL A 241 -10.65 -0.30 5.65
C VAL A 241 -10.71 -1.60 4.87
N GLN A 242 -9.56 -2.23 4.66
CA GLN A 242 -9.43 -3.50 3.95
C GLN A 242 -9.19 -4.62 4.96
N VAL A 243 -10.05 -5.63 4.99
CA VAL A 243 -9.79 -6.87 5.72
C VAL A 243 -9.26 -7.90 4.75
N ILE A 244 -8.04 -8.37 4.96
CA ILE A 244 -7.37 -9.33 4.10
C ILE A 244 -7.97 -10.73 4.32
N LEU A 245 -8.40 -11.38 3.24
CA LEU A 245 -9.06 -12.69 3.26
C LEU A 245 -8.03 -13.85 3.29
N ARG A 246 -7.05 -13.76 4.18
CA ARG A 246 -6.13 -14.86 4.50
C ARG A 246 -6.10 -15.06 6.00
N LEU A 247 -6.16 -16.32 6.42
CA LEU A 247 -6.04 -16.70 7.82
C LEU A 247 -4.57 -16.99 8.09
N TYR A 248 -3.97 -16.18 8.96
CA TYR A 248 -2.58 -16.35 9.37
C TYR A 248 -2.51 -17.08 10.70
N ASP A 249 -1.42 -17.81 10.95
CA ASP A 249 -1.19 -18.47 12.24
C ASP A 249 -0.74 -17.45 13.28
N SER A 250 0.08 -16.47 12.89
CA SER A 250 0.69 -15.49 13.80
C SER A 250 0.93 -14.12 13.13
N ILE A 251 1.19 -13.09 13.95
CA ILE A 251 1.68 -11.79 13.47
C ILE A 251 3.03 -11.94 12.75
N THR A 252 3.85 -12.91 13.17
CA THR A 252 5.11 -13.24 12.51
C THR A 252 4.90 -13.70 11.07
N GLU A 253 3.91 -14.56 10.80
CA GLU A 253 3.58 -14.97 9.42
C GLU A 253 3.17 -13.76 8.55
N ILE A 254 2.39 -12.85 9.13
CA ILE A 254 1.96 -11.61 8.43
C ILE A 254 3.19 -10.77 8.06
N LEU A 255 4.06 -10.47 9.02
CA LEU A 255 5.18 -9.54 8.82
C LEU A 255 6.33 -10.12 7.99
N THR A 256 6.63 -11.41 8.16
CA THR A 256 7.61 -12.13 7.32
C THR A 256 7.20 -12.11 5.86
N GLY A 257 5.90 -11.94 5.60
CA GLY A 257 5.38 -11.89 4.27
C GLY A 257 5.55 -10.58 3.52
N PHE A 258 5.83 -9.48 4.20
CA PHE A 258 5.90 -8.21 3.48
C PHE A 258 7.13 -8.11 2.59
N ASP A 259 6.90 -7.55 1.40
CA ASP A 259 7.91 -7.32 0.37
C ASP A 259 8.90 -6.21 0.74
N VAL A 260 8.40 -5.07 1.20
CA VAL A 260 9.20 -3.90 1.53
C VAL A 260 9.52 -3.85 3.02
N ASP A 261 10.81 -3.74 3.35
CA ASP A 261 11.34 -3.78 4.73
C ASP A 261 10.62 -2.86 5.71
N CYS A 262 10.52 -1.56 5.42
CA CYS A 262 9.90 -0.61 6.34
C CYS A 262 8.41 -0.86 6.56
N ALA A 263 7.75 -1.63 5.68
CA ALA A 263 6.34 -1.96 5.86
C ALA A 263 6.13 -3.00 6.98
N CYS A 264 7.18 -3.73 7.41
CA CYS A 264 7.12 -4.80 8.42
C CYS A 264 6.83 -4.28 9.83
N VAL A 265 5.69 -3.61 10.01
CA VAL A 265 5.20 -3.04 11.26
C VAL A 265 3.75 -3.46 11.45
N ALA A 266 3.40 -3.85 12.67
CA ALA A 266 2.05 -4.27 13.04
C ALA A 266 1.63 -3.67 14.39
N PHE A 267 0.34 -3.43 14.57
CA PHE A 267 -0.27 -2.93 15.81
C PHE A 267 -1.52 -3.74 16.15
N ASP A 268 -1.53 -4.37 17.32
CA ASP A 268 -2.58 -5.26 17.82
C ASP A 268 -3.52 -4.58 18.84
N GLY A 269 -3.49 -3.24 18.91
CA GLY A 269 -4.23 -2.48 19.92
C GLY A 269 -3.50 -2.31 21.25
N LYS A 270 -2.46 -3.10 21.53
CA LYS A 270 -1.71 -3.07 22.80
C LYS A 270 -0.21 -2.78 22.60
N LYS A 271 0.40 -3.36 21.58
CA LYS A 271 1.82 -3.28 21.27
C LYS A 271 2.03 -3.03 19.79
N VAL A 272 3.15 -2.37 19.48
CA VAL A 272 3.62 -2.19 18.11
C VAL A 272 4.79 -3.13 17.88
N TYR A 273 4.66 -4.02 16.89
CA TYR A 273 5.66 -5.02 16.53
C TYR A 273 6.39 -4.64 15.25
N SER A 274 7.63 -5.11 15.10
CA SER A 274 8.38 -5.09 13.84
C SER A 274 9.30 -6.30 13.74
N SER A 275 9.69 -6.68 12.53
CA SER A 275 10.78 -7.63 12.30
C SER A 275 12.16 -6.95 12.40
N PRO A 276 13.27 -7.69 12.58
CA PRO A 276 14.63 -7.12 12.54
C PRO A 276 14.92 -6.33 11.24
N ARG A 277 14.40 -6.81 10.11
CA ARG A 277 14.47 -6.12 8.81
C ARG A 277 13.71 -4.80 8.81
N GLY A 278 12.49 -4.77 9.37
CA GLY A 278 11.72 -3.54 9.54
C GLY A 278 12.40 -2.53 10.46
N ILE A 279 12.98 -2.98 11.58
CA ILE A 279 13.76 -2.14 12.49
C ILE A 279 14.96 -1.53 11.78
N THR A 280 15.69 -2.33 10.99
CA THR A 280 16.82 -1.87 10.17
C THR A 280 16.41 -0.80 9.17
N ALA A 281 15.30 -0.98 8.46
CA ALA A 281 14.83 0.00 7.50
C ALA A 281 14.39 1.32 8.15
N ILE A 282 13.75 1.24 9.32
CA ILE A 282 13.32 2.41 10.10
C ILE A 282 14.52 3.16 10.68
N SER A 283 15.53 2.45 11.21
CA SER A 283 16.74 3.07 11.77
C SER A 283 17.59 3.76 10.69
N THR A 284 17.70 3.17 9.51
CA THR A 284 18.56 3.71 8.43
C THR A 284 17.85 4.65 7.46
N ARG A 285 16.50 4.64 7.46
CA ARG A 285 15.65 5.27 6.43
C ARG A 285 15.91 4.72 5.03
N THR A 286 16.12 3.40 4.95
CA THR A 286 16.51 2.71 3.73
C THR A 286 15.72 1.41 3.59
N ASN A 287 15.11 1.14 2.44
CA ASN A 287 14.63 -0.19 2.07
C ASN A 287 15.68 -0.89 1.21
N THR A 288 16.02 -2.13 1.51
CA THR A 288 16.95 -2.92 0.71
C THR A 288 16.19 -3.67 -0.37
N VAL A 289 16.72 -3.69 -1.59
CA VAL A 289 16.16 -4.48 -2.69
C VAL A 289 16.46 -5.96 -2.42
N ASP A 290 15.45 -6.68 -1.97
CA ASP A 290 15.44 -8.14 -1.90
C ASP A 290 14.55 -8.73 -2.98
N LEU A 291 15.16 -9.25 -4.05
CA LEU A 291 14.42 -9.84 -5.17
C LEU A 291 13.70 -11.13 -4.75
N THR A 292 14.10 -11.80 -3.66
CA THR A 292 13.42 -13.00 -3.16
C THR A 292 12.04 -12.72 -2.54
N ARG A 293 11.71 -11.43 -2.41
CA ARG A 293 10.45 -10.90 -1.88
C ARG A 293 9.76 -10.01 -2.88
N ARG A 294 10.26 -9.92 -4.12
CA ARG A 294 9.67 -9.05 -5.14
C ARG A 294 8.24 -9.48 -5.41
N SER A 295 7.31 -8.70 -4.89
CA SER A 295 5.90 -8.79 -5.22
C SER A 295 5.66 -8.16 -6.59
N PRO A 296 4.49 -8.39 -7.18
CA PRO A 296 4.01 -7.56 -8.28
C PRO A 296 4.23 -6.08 -7.96
N SER A 297 3.57 -5.52 -6.96
CA SER A 297 3.63 -4.09 -6.65
C SER A 297 4.96 -3.52 -6.14
N TYR A 298 6.06 -4.29 -6.13
CA TYR A 298 7.27 -3.98 -5.39
C TYR A 298 7.91 -2.64 -5.75
N GLU A 299 8.13 -2.34 -7.04
CA GLU A 299 8.76 -1.08 -7.47
C GLU A 299 7.91 0.14 -7.07
N ASN A 300 6.58 0.01 -7.20
CA ASN A 300 5.63 1.05 -6.82
C ASN A 300 5.58 1.25 -5.31
N ARG A 301 5.63 0.17 -4.52
CA ARG A 301 5.68 0.24 -3.05
C ARG A 301 6.99 0.85 -2.57
N LEU A 302 8.12 0.51 -3.19
CA LEU A 302 9.40 1.18 -2.93
C LEU A 302 9.30 2.69 -3.20
N PHE A 303 8.68 3.10 -4.32
CA PHE A 303 8.43 4.52 -4.61
C PHE A 303 7.46 5.19 -3.62
N LYS A 304 6.40 4.49 -3.20
CA LYS A 304 5.47 4.95 -2.15
C LYS A 304 6.23 5.25 -0.86
N TYR A 305 7.01 4.28 -0.37
CA TYR A 305 7.79 4.45 0.85
C TYR A 305 8.93 5.47 0.69
N ARG A 306 9.38 5.73 -0.54
CA ARG A 306 10.25 6.88 -0.83
C ARG A 306 9.62 8.22 -0.56
N GLN A 307 8.34 8.39 -0.85
CA GLN A 307 7.57 9.57 -0.42
C GLN A 307 7.42 9.62 1.11
N HIS A 308 7.55 8.47 1.76
CA HIS A 308 7.59 8.31 3.22
C HIS A 308 8.96 8.55 3.88
N LYS A 309 9.96 9.01 3.11
CA LYS A 309 11.37 9.25 3.53
C LYS A 309 12.14 7.96 3.80
N PHE A 310 12.03 7.00 2.90
CA PHE A 310 12.92 5.85 2.83
C PHE A 310 13.58 5.81 1.46
N ASP A 311 14.90 5.91 1.34
CA ASP A 311 15.52 5.60 0.05
C ASP A 311 15.60 4.10 -0.17
N VAL A 312 16.07 3.73 -1.36
CA VAL A 312 16.17 2.34 -1.79
C VAL A 312 17.64 2.02 -1.96
N PHE A 313 18.08 0.89 -1.45
CA PHE A 313 19.46 0.42 -1.55
C PHE A 313 19.51 -0.90 -2.29
N TRP A 314 20.47 -1.06 -3.19
CA TRP A 314 20.70 -2.34 -3.85
C TRP A 314 22.19 -2.58 -4.03
N GLU A 315 22.71 -3.59 -3.33
CA GLU A 315 24.14 -3.96 -3.33
C GLU A 315 24.69 -4.20 -4.75
N LEU A 316 23.90 -4.89 -5.58
CA LEU A 316 24.27 -5.26 -6.94
C LEU A 316 24.03 -4.15 -7.98
N LEU A 317 23.65 -2.94 -7.55
CA LEU A 317 23.45 -1.82 -8.48
C LEU A 317 24.78 -1.43 -9.12
N ASP A 318 24.79 -1.37 -10.45
CA ASP A 318 25.87 -0.80 -11.24
C ASP A 318 25.30 0.30 -12.11
N ARG A 319 25.57 1.55 -11.72
CA ARG A 319 25.07 2.72 -12.45
C ARG A 319 25.73 2.90 -13.82
N SER A 320 26.92 2.34 -14.03
CA SER A 320 27.65 2.46 -15.30
C SER A 320 27.00 1.64 -16.42
N GLN A 321 26.26 0.59 -16.06
CA GLN A 321 25.50 -0.25 -17.01
C GLN A 321 24.14 0.34 -17.37
N ILE A 322 23.66 1.37 -16.66
CA ILE A 322 22.34 1.96 -16.96
C ILE A 322 22.40 2.67 -18.32
N GLN A 323 21.65 2.14 -19.27
CA GLN A 323 21.51 2.72 -20.60
C GLN A 323 20.74 4.05 -20.56
N SER A 324 20.91 4.88 -21.59
CA SER A 324 20.11 6.09 -21.75
C SER A 324 18.65 5.72 -22.05
N LEU A 325 17.79 5.82 -21.04
CA LEU A 325 16.35 5.58 -21.17
C LEU A 325 15.64 6.87 -21.63
N ASP A 326 14.91 6.79 -22.75
CA ASP A 326 14.08 7.89 -23.25
C ASP A 326 12.72 7.92 -22.53
N PHE A 327 12.67 8.66 -21.42
CA PHE A 327 11.43 8.84 -20.65
C PHE A 327 10.42 9.79 -21.30
N GLU A 328 10.75 10.43 -22.42
CA GLU A 328 9.81 11.30 -23.15
C GLU A 328 9.00 10.50 -24.17
N LYS A 329 9.62 9.53 -24.84
CA LYS A 329 8.96 8.67 -25.85
C LYS A 329 8.28 7.46 -25.23
N THR A 330 8.83 6.90 -24.16
CA THR A 330 8.29 5.67 -23.57
C THR A 330 7.24 5.96 -22.50
N LYS A 331 6.09 5.30 -22.62
CA LYS A 331 5.01 5.38 -21.64
C LYS A 331 5.50 4.85 -20.27
N PRO A 332 5.26 5.57 -19.14
CA PRO A 332 5.78 5.20 -17.82
C PRO A 332 5.44 3.78 -17.33
N TRP A 333 4.32 3.20 -17.77
CA TRP A 333 3.90 1.86 -17.37
C TRP A 333 4.67 0.73 -18.09
N HIS A 334 5.38 1.04 -19.18
CA HIS A 334 6.21 0.06 -19.88
C HIS A 334 7.54 -0.24 -19.17
N PHE A 335 8.05 0.68 -18.35
CA PHE A 335 9.27 0.42 -17.59
C PHE A 335 9.01 -0.63 -16.50
N LYS A 336 9.89 -1.59 -16.31
CA LYS A 336 9.84 -2.57 -15.20
C LYS A 336 11.11 -2.53 -14.35
N GLY A 337 11.08 -3.20 -13.21
CA GLY A 337 12.27 -3.51 -12.42
C GLY A 337 13.10 -2.28 -12.11
N LEU A 338 14.41 -2.39 -12.32
CA LEU A 338 15.35 -1.30 -12.13
C LEU A 338 15.05 -0.10 -13.02
N ALA A 339 14.62 -0.30 -14.27
CA ALA A 339 14.32 0.81 -15.19
C ALA A 339 13.17 1.68 -14.67
N ARG A 340 12.16 1.05 -14.06
CA ARG A 340 11.05 1.77 -13.39
C ARG A 340 11.54 2.56 -12.18
N LEU A 341 12.45 2.01 -11.37
CA LEU A 341 13.01 2.75 -10.23
C LEU A 341 13.90 3.93 -10.66
N VAL A 342 14.70 3.78 -11.73
CA VAL A 342 15.51 4.86 -12.30
C VAL A 342 14.62 5.97 -12.87
N MET A 343 13.51 5.60 -13.54
CA MET A 343 12.48 6.56 -13.95
C MET A 343 11.95 7.37 -12.75
N PHE A 344 11.58 6.70 -11.66
CA PHE A 344 11.11 7.36 -10.45
C PHE A 344 12.16 8.29 -9.84
N GLU A 345 13.43 7.90 -9.84
CA GLU A 345 14.54 8.76 -9.39
C GLU A 345 14.64 10.05 -10.22
N ARG A 346 14.61 9.95 -11.55
CA ARG A 346 14.66 11.12 -12.44
C ARG A 346 13.46 12.05 -12.24
N LEU A 347 12.28 11.49 -11.96
CA LEU A 347 11.08 12.27 -11.64
C LEU A 347 11.20 13.04 -10.32
N LEU A 348 11.87 12.46 -9.32
CA LEU A 348 12.14 13.18 -8.07
C LEU A 348 13.16 14.31 -8.25
N GLN A 349 14.10 14.17 -9.19
CA GLN A 349 15.16 15.15 -9.46
C GLN A 349 14.69 16.37 -10.27
N THR A 350 13.88 16.14 -11.32
CA THR A 350 13.41 17.20 -12.23
C THR A 350 12.40 18.18 -11.59
N GLY A 351 12.01 17.90 -10.33
CA GLY A 351 10.86 18.51 -9.70
C GLY A 351 9.58 18.11 -10.45
N TYR A 352 8.43 18.23 -9.81
CA TYR A 352 7.13 17.96 -10.45
C TYR A 352 6.77 19.01 -11.53
N SER A 353 7.72 19.45 -12.35
CA SER A 353 7.66 20.56 -13.30
C SER A 353 6.79 20.28 -14.54
N ARG A 354 6.21 19.07 -14.67
CA ARG A 354 5.10 18.77 -15.60
C ARG A 354 3.90 18.15 -14.84
N PRO A 355 3.19 18.92 -13.99
CA PRO A 355 2.16 18.40 -13.09
C PRO A 355 1.05 17.66 -13.84
N TYR A 356 0.63 18.15 -15.01
CA TYR A 356 -0.55 17.62 -15.71
C TYR A 356 -0.31 16.27 -16.41
N TYR A 357 0.85 16.10 -17.06
CA TYR A 357 1.20 14.87 -17.79
C TYR A 357 1.52 13.73 -16.83
N ILE A 358 2.23 14.05 -15.75
CA ILE A 358 2.62 13.11 -14.68
C ILE A 358 1.38 12.69 -13.87
N HIS A 359 0.50 13.60 -13.44
CA HIS A 359 -0.68 13.22 -12.65
C HIS A 359 -1.69 12.35 -13.43
N ARG A 360 -1.79 12.53 -14.76
CA ARG A 360 -2.65 11.71 -15.64
C ARG A 360 -2.02 10.35 -15.97
N ASN A 361 -0.69 10.29 -16.14
CA ASN A 361 0.02 9.06 -16.45
C ASN A 361 0.31 8.21 -15.20
N PHE A 362 0.54 8.80 -14.03
CA PHE A 362 0.65 8.04 -12.76
C PHE A 362 -0.67 7.39 -12.38
N LYS A 363 -1.82 8.08 -12.53
CA LYS A 363 -3.15 7.44 -12.48
C LYS A 363 -3.33 6.27 -13.46
N ARG A 364 -2.48 6.15 -14.50
CA ARG A 364 -2.46 5.04 -15.46
C ARG A 364 -1.36 4.01 -15.15
N VAL A 365 -0.24 4.38 -14.52
CA VAL A 365 0.78 3.45 -13.97
C VAL A 365 0.24 2.73 -12.74
N ASP A 366 -0.50 3.43 -11.90
CA ASP A 366 -1.32 2.88 -10.80
C ASP A 366 -2.51 2.06 -11.33
N GLY A 367 -2.79 2.15 -12.65
CA GLY A 367 -3.99 1.62 -13.30
C GLY A 367 -3.80 0.46 -14.30
N VAL A 368 -2.72 0.36 -15.08
CA VAL A 368 -2.60 -0.62 -16.19
C VAL A 368 -1.15 -0.95 -16.61
N ARG A 369 -0.85 -2.25 -16.53
CA ARG A 369 0.04 -3.18 -17.28
C ARG A 369 1.46 -2.81 -17.74
N ASP A 370 2.27 -3.83 -17.48
CA ASP A 370 3.49 -4.25 -18.11
C ASP A 370 3.19 -5.19 -19.33
N PRO A 371 3.78 -4.96 -20.53
CA PRO A 371 3.59 -5.79 -21.73
C PRO A 371 4.19 -7.21 -21.70
N ALA A 372 5.24 -7.50 -20.93
CA ALA A 372 5.86 -8.84 -20.93
C ALA A 372 5.19 -9.83 -19.95
N LEU A 373 4.04 -9.44 -19.38
CA LEU A 373 3.16 -10.26 -18.54
C LEU A 373 1.83 -10.51 -19.24
N VAL A 374 1.90 -11.07 -20.47
CA VAL A 374 0.74 -11.39 -21.32
C VAL A 374 -0.19 -12.47 -20.71
N THR A 375 0.13 -13.05 -19.56
CA THR A 375 -0.84 -13.80 -18.76
C THR A 375 -1.39 -12.91 -17.63
N LYS A 376 -2.64 -12.47 -17.84
CA LYS A 376 -3.61 -11.93 -16.86
C LYS A 376 -3.11 -11.86 -15.40
N ASN A 377 -2.75 -10.66 -14.88
CA ASN A 377 -3.06 -10.12 -13.53
C ASN A 377 -2.28 -8.78 -13.30
N HIS A 378 -2.85 -7.81 -12.54
CA HIS A 378 -2.31 -6.44 -12.38
C HIS A 378 -1.76 -6.14 -10.97
N PHE A 379 -0.85 -5.16 -10.92
CA PHE A 379 -0.06 -4.68 -9.77
C PHE A 379 -0.71 -3.45 -9.10
N HIS A 380 -0.79 -3.39 -7.76
CA HIS A 380 -1.43 -2.29 -6.99
C HIS A 380 -0.76 -2.01 -5.63
N SER A 381 -0.98 -0.82 -5.05
CA SER A 381 -0.30 -0.33 -3.83
C SER A 381 -0.48 -1.21 -2.58
N SER A 382 -1.61 -1.92 -2.46
CA SER A 382 -1.78 -3.12 -1.65
C SER A 382 -1.82 -4.31 -2.61
N GLY A 383 -0.87 -5.25 -2.53
CA GLY A 383 -0.87 -6.44 -3.39
C GLY A 383 -2.08 -7.35 -3.20
N TYR A 384 -3.10 -6.92 -2.43
CA TYR A 384 -4.34 -7.64 -2.15
C TYR A 384 -5.55 -7.15 -2.97
N THR A 385 -5.45 -6.04 -3.69
CA THR A 385 -6.59 -5.53 -4.49
C THR A 385 -6.18 -5.16 -5.90
N SER A 386 -7.06 -5.42 -6.88
CA SER A 386 -6.86 -5.08 -8.30
C SER A 386 -7.33 -3.68 -8.70
N ILE A 387 -7.72 -2.86 -7.71
CA ILE A 387 -8.31 -1.53 -7.92
C ILE A 387 -7.92 -0.64 -6.75
N GLU A 388 -7.19 0.45 -7.02
CA GLU A 388 -7.02 1.52 -6.03
C GLU A 388 -8.34 2.31 -5.92
N ILE A 389 -8.97 2.21 -4.75
CA ILE A 389 -10.26 2.84 -4.50
C ILE A 389 -10.02 4.34 -4.25
N PRO A 390 -10.54 5.25 -5.08
CA PRO A 390 -10.20 6.66 -4.93
C PRO A 390 -10.75 7.26 -3.64
N HIS A 391 -9.86 7.85 -2.85
CA HIS A 391 -10.18 8.58 -1.62
C HIS A 391 -9.96 10.09 -1.82
N SER A 392 -11.03 10.89 -1.77
CA SER A 392 -10.93 12.35 -1.70
C SER A 392 -12.25 13.00 -1.31
N VAL A 393 -12.22 14.28 -0.95
CA VAL A 393 -13.41 15.13 -0.72
C VAL A 393 -14.45 15.05 -1.85
N SER A 394 -14.01 14.76 -3.08
CA SER A 394 -14.89 14.73 -4.26
C SER A 394 -15.53 13.37 -4.55
N PHE A 395 -15.06 12.29 -3.91
CA PHE A 395 -15.53 10.92 -4.14
C PHE A 395 -16.50 10.48 -3.06
N THR A 396 -17.79 10.42 -3.42
CA THR A 396 -18.83 9.80 -2.60
C THR A 396 -18.84 8.28 -2.82
N ALA A 397 -19.49 7.52 -1.95
CA ALA A 397 -19.69 6.08 -2.13
C ALA A 397 -20.25 5.72 -3.52
N ASP A 398 -21.19 6.50 -4.06
CA ASP A 398 -21.72 6.29 -5.42
C ASP A 398 -20.69 6.51 -6.53
N LYS A 399 -19.81 7.51 -6.36
CA LYS A 399 -18.73 7.75 -7.31
C LYS A 399 -17.69 6.65 -7.24
N VAL A 400 -17.41 6.14 -6.04
CA VAL A 400 -16.57 4.95 -5.85
C VAL A 400 -17.21 3.73 -6.54
N ARG A 401 -18.50 3.46 -6.33
CA ARG A 401 -19.23 2.38 -7.03
C ARG A 401 -19.10 2.48 -8.54
N LYS A 402 -19.37 3.65 -9.10
CA LYS A 402 -19.28 3.91 -10.55
C LYS A 402 -17.85 3.76 -11.06
N PHE A 403 -16.87 4.20 -10.27
CA PHE A 403 -15.46 4.06 -10.59
C PHE A 403 -15.05 2.59 -10.64
N VAL A 404 -15.34 1.82 -9.58
CA VAL A 404 -15.05 0.38 -9.53
C VAL A 404 -15.73 -0.34 -10.69
N LYS A 405 -17.02 -0.11 -10.95
CA LYS A 405 -17.72 -0.71 -12.11
C LYS A 405 -17.07 -0.42 -13.46
N LYS A 406 -16.43 0.74 -13.62
CA LYS A 406 -15.79 1.15 -14.87
C LYS A 406 -14.36 0.64 -15.01
N HIS A 407 -13.64 0.49 -13.90
CA HIS A 407 -12.20 0.28 -13.88
C HIS A 407 -11.77 -1.09 -13.35
N ALA A 408 -12.67 -1.83 -12.69
CA ALA A 408 -12.42 -3.20 -12.27
C ALA A 408 -12.14 -4.08 -13.48
N LYS A 409 -11.00 -4.76 -13.45
CA LYS A 409 -10.62 -5.77 -14.45
C LYS A 409 -10.69 -7.19 -13.91
N GLU A 410 -10.85 -7.33 -12.60
CA GLU A 410 -11.13 -8.58 -11.93
C GLU A 410 -12.60 -8.61 -11.49
N PRO A 411 -13.16 -9.81 -11.28
CA PRO A 411 -14.50 -9.93 -10.72
C PRO A 411 -14.56 -9.23 -9.37
N PHE A 412 -15.71 -8.66 -9.04
CA PHE A 412 -15.95 -8.05 -7.73
C PHE A 412 -17.44 -8.09 -7.41
N THR A 413 -17.75 -8.08 -6.11
CA THR A 413 -19.12 -7.95 -5.62
C THR A 413 -19.24 -6.74 -4.71
N TYR A 414 -20.38 -6.08 -4.74
CA TYR A 414 -20.63 -4.87 -3.98
C TYR A 414 -22.00 -4.95 -3.32
N GLY A 415 -22.12 -4.49 -2.08
CA GLY A 415 -23.38 -4.49 -1.34
C GLY A 415 -23.19 -4.18 0.13
N THR A 416 -24.18 -4.51 0.95
CA THR A 416 -24.00 -4.61 2.40
C THR A 416 -23.18 -5.86 2.71
N LEU A 417 -22.50 -5.92 3.85
CA LEU A 417 -21.78 -7.12 4.24
C LEU A 417 -22.74 -8.33 4.31
N ASN A 418 -23.95 -8.15 4.85
CA ASN A 418 -24.97 -9.21 4.88
C ASN A 418 -25.39 -9.67 3.47
N GLU A 419 -25.55 -8.76 2.50
CA GLU A 419 -25.84 -9.14 1.11
C GLU A 419 -24.69 -9.92 0.45
N LEU A 420 -23.44 -9.59 0.80
CA LEU A 420 -22.26 -10.32 0.36
C LEU A 420 -22.19 -11.71 0.99
N LEU A 421 -22.60 -11.86 2.25
CA LEU A 421 -22.63 -13.14 2.96
C LEU A 421 -23.81 -14.03 2.54
N CYS A 422 -25.00 -13.44 2.32
CA CYS A 422 -26.26 -14.13 2.01
C CYS A 422 -26.59 -14.18 0.50
N GLN A 423 -25.64 -13.88 -0.39
CA GLN A 423 -25.75 -14.05 -1.85
C GLN A 423 -26.83 -13.21 -2.56
N ARG A 424 -27.34 -12.13 -1.93
CA ARG A 424 -28.36 -11.21 -2.49
C ARG A 424 -27.77 -9.96 -3.17
N SER A 425 -26.46 -9.93 -3.40
CA SER A 425 -25.75 -8.74 -3.90
C SER A 425 -25.93 -8.47 -5.41
N THR A 426 -26.00 -7.18 -5.77
CA THR A 426 -25.99 -6.67 -7.16
C THR A 426 -24.56 -6.38 -7.62
N GLY A 427 -24.07 -7.02 -8.69
CA GLY A 427 -22.72 -6.82 -9.23
C GLY A 427 -22.45 -7.59 -10.52
N TRP A 428 -21.37 -7.27 -11.24
CA TRP A 428 -20.98 -7.99 -12.47
C TRP A 428 -20.41 -9.35 -12.06
N ARG A 429 -21.16 -10.44 -12.32
CA ARG A 429 -20.74 -11.81 -12.05
C ARG A 429 -20.24 -12.44 -13.36
N SER A 430 -18.93 -12.44 -13.58
CA SER A 430 -18.31 -13.37 -14.53
C SER A 430 -16.97 -13.86 -14.00
N GLY A 431 -16.89 -15.15 -13.67
CA GLY A 431 -15.66 -15.88 -13.34
C GLY A 431 -15.22 -15.84 -11.87
N GLU A 432 -14.95 -17.02 -11.30
CA GLU A 432 -14.11 -17.35 -10.12
C GLU A 432 -14.31 -16.69 -8.73
N ILE A 433 -15.16 -15.68 -8.53
CA ILE A 433 -15.46 -15.23 -7.16
C ILE A 433 -16.51 -16.11 -6.51
N SER A 434 -16.13 -16.69 -5.38
CA SER A 434 -17.04 -17.47 -4.53
C SER A 434 -18.23 -16.61 -4.07
N PRO A 435 -19.44 -17.19 -4.07
CA PRO A 435 -20.65 -16.49 -3.63
C PRO A 435 -20.65 -16.16 -2.12
N THR A 436 -19.76 -16.79 -1.34
CA THR A 436 -19.46 -16.48 0.06
C THR A 436 -18.01 -16.02 0.20
N LEU A 437 -17.70 -15.23 1.24
CA LEU A 437 -16.31 -14.91 1.60
C LEU A 437 -15.54 -16.22 1.74
N LYS A 438 -14.56 -16.44 0.88
CA LYS A 438 -13.63 -17.56 0.98
C LYS A 438 -12.27 -17.00 1.38
N PHE A 439 -11.65 -17.67 2.33
CA PHE A 439 -10.28 -17.36 2.69
C PHE A 439 -9.33 -18.05 1.71
N ILE A 440 -8.22 -17.39 1.42
CA ILE A 440 -7.15 -17.92 0.59
C ILE A 440 -6.62 -19.19 1.28
N LYS A 441 -6.87 -20.35 0.67
CA LYS A 441 -6.32 -21.66 1.06
C LYS A 441 -5.11 -22.07 0.21
N GLU A 442 -4.81 -21.31 -0.84
CA GLU A 442 -3.69 -21.59 -1.73
C GLU A 442 -2.37 -21.47 -0.97
N ASP A 443 -1.56 -22.52 -1.11
CA ASP A 443 -0.14 -22.68 -0.77
C ASP A 443 0.43 -21.51 0.05
N CYS A 444 0.71 -21.79 1.33
CA CYS A 444 1.16 -20.79 2.28
C CYS A 444 2.40 -20.01 1.78
N GLY A 445 3.14 -20.54 0.79
CA GLY A 445 4.23 -19.91 0.05
C GLY A 445 3.87 -18.89 -1.05
N ARG A 446 2.59 -18.66 -1.39
CA ARG A 446 2.18 -17.65 -2.39
C ARG A 446 1.48 -16.47 -1.73
N GLN A 447 2.25 -15.65 -1.07
CA GLN A 447 1.81 -14.33 -0.64
C GLN A 447 1.80 -13.35 -1.82
N MET A 448 0.76 -12.54 -1.92
CA MET A 448 0.60 -11.55 -3.00
C MET A 448 1.26 -10.20 -2.70
N ILE A 449 1.57 -9.94 -1.43
CA ILE A 449 2.59 -8.97 -1.00
C ILE A 449 3.73 -9.81 -0.49
N GLY A 450 4.90 -9.74 -1.14
CA GLY A 450 6.07 -10.58 -0.88
C GLY A 450 5.84 -12.04 -1.26
N SER A 451 6.27 -12.46 -2.45
CA SER A 451 6.10 -13.86 -2.87
C SER A 451 7.13 -14.76 -2.18
N PHE A 452 6.77 -15.95 -1.67
CA PHE A 452 7.78 -16.99 -1.38
C PHE A 452 8.27 -17.67 -2.68
N TYR A 453 7.69 -17.26 -3.83
CA TYR A 453 8.09 -17.59 -5.20
C TYR A 453 8.30 -16.28 -6.00
N PRO A 454 9.39 -15.54 -5.76
CA PRO A 454 9.67 -14.27 -6.43
C PRO A 454 9.65 -14.39 -7.96
N SER A 455 9.31 -13.30 -8.68
CA SER A 455 9.62 -13.21 -10.10
C SER A 455 11.13 -13.32 -10.30
N THR A 456 11.60 -14.03 -11.34
CA THR A 456 13.03 -14.33 -11.49
C THR A 456 13.87 -13.05 -11.59
N ALA A 457 15.16 -13.14 -11.23
CA ALA A 457 16.08 -12.01 -11.32
C ALA A 457 16.30 -11.54 -12.76
N ASP A 458 15.94 -12.37 -13.74
CA ASP A 458 16.30 -12.22 -15.15
C ASP A 458 15.64 -10.99 -15.81
N ASP A 459 14.46 -10.55 -15.33
CA ASP A 459 13.77 -9.36 -15.86
C ASP A 459 14.11 -8.06 -15.10
N TRP A 460 14.73 -8.14 -13.91
CA TRP A 460 14.91 -6.98 -13.03
C TRP A 460 15.78 -5.90 -13.66
N THR A 461 16.89 -6.29 -14.27
CA THR A 461 17.86 -5.39 -14.90
C THR A 461 17.69 -5.27 -16.40
N GLN A 462 16.94 -6.18 -17.03
CA GLN A 462 16.89 -6.33 -18.49
C GLN A 462 16.67 -5.01 -19.22
N MET A 463 15.64 -4.24 -18.85
CA MET A 463 15.34 -2.95 -19.48
C MET A 463 16.35 -1.85 -19.14
N ALA A 464 16.95 -1.89 -17.95
CA ALA A 464 17.86 -0.84 -17.49
C ALA A 464 19.27 -1.00 -18.07
N TYR A 465 19.77 -2.24 -18.12
CA TYR A 465 21.14 -2.55 -18.57
C TYR A 465 21.20 -2.97 -20.04
N GLY A 466 20.17 -3.67 -20.53
CA GLY A 466 20.06 -4.09 -21.93
C GLY A 466 19.47 -3.02 -22.86
N GLY A 467 18.91 -1.94 -22.30
CA GLY A 467 18.20 -0.90 -23.07
C GLY A 467 16.75 -1.27 -23.36
N LEU A 468 15.99 -0.33 -23.92
CA LEU A 468 14.67 -0.64 -24.48
C LEU A 468 14.91 -1.30 -25.82
N ALA A 469 14.47 -2.55 -26.01
CA ALA A 469 14.39 -3.13 -27.34
C ALA A 469 13.54 -2.20 -28.22
N GLU A 470 14.03 -1.89 -29.43
CA GLU A 470 13.22 -1.26 -30.47
C GLU A 470 12.14 -2.24 -30.90
N ASN A 471 11.08 -2.34 -30.10
CA ASN A 471 9.87 -3.01 -30.57
C ASN A 471 9.25 -2.08 -31.61
N GLU A 472 9.52 -2.36 -32.87
CA GLU A 472 8.65 -2.04 -34.01
C GLU A 472 7.30 -2.75 -33.81
N GLU A 473 6.52 -2.29 -32.83
CA GLU A 473 5.08 -2.51 -32.81
C GLU A 473 4.46 -1.11 -32.84
N GLU A 474 4.30 -0.60 -34.07
CA GLU A 474 3.19 0.28 -34.38
C GLU A 474 1.91 -0.44 -33.92
N GLU A 475 1.45 -0.17 -32.70
CA GLU A 475 0.04 -0.30 -32.37
C GLU A 475 -0.68 0.72 -33.26
N SER A 476 -1.01 0.28 -34.47
CA SER A 476 -1.99 0.94 -35.33
C SER A 476 -3.31 0.94 -34.56
N ASP A 477 -3.65 2.10 -34.00
CA ASP A 477 -5.04 2.44 -33.68
C ASP A 477 -5.81 2.61 -35.02
N GLU A 478 -5.84 1.57 -35.85
CA GLU A 478 -6.70 1.43 -37.01
C GLU A 478 -7.72 0.34 -36.70
N ASN A 479 -8.85 0.73 -36.13
CA ASN A 479 -10.15 0.10 -36.35
C ASN A 479 -11.25 0.90 -35.64
N GLU A 480 -11.73 1.95 -36.32
CA GLU A 480 -13.15 2.31 -36.28
C GLU A 480 -13.47 3.21 -37.49
N GLU A 481 -13.34 2.69 -38.72
CA GLU A 481 -14.01 3.28 -39.88
C GLU A 481 -14.28 2.23 -40.98
N SER A 482 -15.47 1.63 -40.96
CA SER A 482 -16.24 1.23 -42.16
C SER A 482 -17.71 1.02 -41.73
N SER A 483 -18.56 2.00 -42.03
CA SER A 483 -19.43 2.07 -43.21
C SER A 483 -20.84 1.54 -42.93
N SER A 484 -21.72 2.44 -42.48
CA SER A 484 -23.11 2.43 -42.92
C SER A 484 -23.49 3.84 -43.36
N SER A 485 -23.90 3.91 -44.61
CA SER A 485 -24.31 5.11 -45.33
C SER A 485 -25.72 5.53 -44.92
N ASP A 486 -25.89 6.77 -44.47
CA ASP A 486 -27.13 7.52 -44.67
C ASP A 486 -26.83 9.05 -44.68
N PRO A 487 -27.28 9.84 -45.68
CA PRO A 487 -26.83 11.21 -45.89
C PRO A 487 -27.83 12.23 -45.34
N SER A 488 -27.46 12.97 -44.29
CA SER A 488 -28.03 14.31 -44.03
C SER A 488 -27.28 15.16 -42.97
N LEU A 489 -26.76 16.33 -43.42
CA LEU A 489 -26.66 17.62 -42.69
C LEU A 489 -25.52 17.86 -41.63
N PRO A 490 -25.07 19.13 -41.36
CA PRO A 490 -23.84 19.67 -41.92
C PRO A 490 -22.73 20.13 -40.92
N SER A 491 -21.54 20.28 -41.50
CA SER A 491 -20.25 20.86 -41.05
C SER A 491 -20.06 21.51 -39.66
N SER A 492 -18.86 21.22 -39.13
CA SER A 492 -18.25 21.49 -37.81
C SER A 492 -18.07 22.96 -37.36
N ARG A 493 -18.80 23.94 -37.90
CA ARG A 493 -18.73 25.35 -37.43
C ARG A 493 -19.73 25.68 -36.30
N SER A 494 -20.72 24.83 -36.04
CA SER A 494 -21.76 25.06 -35.01
C SER A 494 -21.29 24.71 -33.57
N GLY A 495 -20.44 23.69 -33.42
CA GLY A 495 -19.95 23.21 -32.12
C GLY A 495 -19.05 24.21 -31.38
N ARG A 496 -18.10 24.85 -32.08
CA ARG A 496 -17.24 25.90 -31.50
C ARG A 496 -18.04 27.14 -31.06
N ARG A 497 -19.12 27.47 -31.77
CA ARG A 497 -20.05 28.56 -31.36
C ARG A 497 -20.86 28.17 -30.13
N ARG A 498 -21.33 26.93 -30.00
CA ARG A 498 -22.05 26.45 -28.79
C ARG A 498 -21.15 26.42 -27.55
N ILE A 499 -19.90 25.97 -27.67
CA ILE A 499 -18.93 25.96 -26.54
C ILE A 499 -18.58 27.38 -26.09
N LYS A 500 -18.34 28.32 -27.03
CA LYS A 500 -18.14 29.74 -26.68
C LYS A 500 -19.38 30.37 -26.03
N ARG A 501 -20.59 30.04 -26.50
CA ARG A 501 -21.84 30.54 -25.92
C ARG A 501 -22.12 29.95 -24.52
N TRP A 502 -21.76 28.69 -24.29
CA TRP A 502 -21.84 28.03 -22.97
C TRP A 502 -20.84 28.62 -21.98
N ALA A 503 -19.57 28.78 -22.39
CA ALA A 503 -18.54 29.44 -21.57
C ALA A 503 -18.92 30.90 -21.23
N GLY A 504 -19.49 31.65 -22.19
CA GLY A 504 -20.01 32.99 -21.96
C GLY A 504 -21.14 33.04 -20.95
N LYS A 505 -22.07 32.08 -20.98
CA LYS A 505 -23.16 31.95 -20.00
C LYS A 505 -22.63 31.61 -18.60
N CYS A 506 -21.65 30.71 -18.48
CA CYS A 506 -21.03 30.38 -17.18
C CYS A 506 -20.31 31.59 -16.55
N VAL A 507 -19.59 32.38 -17.36
CA VAL A 507 -18.92 33.61 -16.88
C VAL A 507 -19.94 34.68 -16.49
N ALA A 508 -21.02 34.83 -17.25
CA ALA A 508 -22.11 35.75 -16.91
C ALA A 508 -22.81 35.35 -15.60
N GLN A 509 -23.05 34.05 -15.39
CA GLN A 509 -23.69 33.53 -14.18
C GLN A 509 -22.77 33.64 -12.96
N ALA A 510 -21.46 33.43 -13.13
CA ALA A 510 -20.47 33.70 -12.08
C ALA A 510 -20.39 35.19 -11.70
N ARG A 511 -20.48 36.10 -12.69
CA ARG A 511 -20.53 37.55 -12.43
C ARG A 511 -21.85 37.98 -11.76
N TYR A 512 -22.97 37.40 -12.16
CA TYR A 512 -24.27 37.62 -11.53
C TYR A 512 -24.25 37.18 -10.06
N LEU A 513 -23.79 35.96 -9.78
CA LEU A 513 -23.64 35.45 -8.42
C LEU A 513 -22.70 36.30 -7.57
N ARG A 514 -21.57 36.76 -8.12
CA ARG A 514 -20.66 37.70 -7.43
C ARG A 514 -21.31 39.04 -7.08
N ARG A 515 -22.09 39.62 -8.01
CA ARG A 515 -22.81 40.88 -7.77
C ARG A 515 -23.89 40.70 -6.72
N HIS A 516 -24.63 39.59 -6.76
CA HIS A 516 -25.67 39.32 -5.77
C HIS A 516 -25.10 39.05 -4.37
N TRP A 517 -23.96 38.34 -4.30
CA TRP A 517 -23.27 38.09 -3.04
C TRP A 517 -22.71 39.38 -2.43
N ARG A 518 -22.15 40.29 -3.24
CA ARG A 518 -21.72 41.62 -2.76
C ARG A 518 -22.87 42.49 -2.30
N SER A 519 -23.97 42.54 -3.06
CA SER A 519 -25.18 43.28 -2.67
C SER A 519 -25.79 42.75 -1.36
N SER A 520 -25.85 41.42 -1.19
CA SER A 520 -26.35 40.79 0.05
C SER A 520 -25.43 41.03 1.25
N LEU A 521 -24.11 41.08 1.02
CA LEU A 521 -23.14 41.39 2.06
C LEU A 521 -23.21 42.87 2.46
N GLU A 522 -23.32 43.79 1.50
CA GLU A 522 -23.47 45.23 1.76
C GLU A 522 -24.80 45.56 2.46
N SER A 523 -25.90 44.89 2.10
CA SER A 523 -27.17 45.06 2.81
C SER A 523 -27.12 44.56 4.25
N LYS A 524 -26.39 43.46 4.51
CA LYS A 524 -26.20 42.92 5.86
C LYS A 524 -25.27 43.81 6.70
N ILE A 525 -24.22 44.38 6.10
CA ILE A 525 -23.33 45.33 6.77
C ILE A 525 -24.07 46.63 7.11
N ARG A 526 -24.92 47.16 6.21
CA ARG A 526 -25.76 48.33 6.50
C ARG A 526 -26.82 48.07 7.57
N ALA A 527 -27.42 46.88 7.59
CA ALA A 527 -28.37 46.50 8.63
C ALA A 527 -27.72 46.44 10.03
N ILE A 528 -26.45 46.01 10.10
CA ILE A 528 -25.67 45.98 11.35
C ILE A 528 -25.25 47.40 11.78
N ALA A 529 -24.93 48.28 10.83
CA ALA A 529 -24.54 49.67 11.11
C ALA A 529 -25.71 50.58 11.54
N HIS A 530 -26.97 50.18 11.32
CA HIS A 530 -28.16 50.90 11.78
C HIS A 530 -28.73 50.34 13.11
N SER A 531 -28.19 49.23 13.62
CA SER A 531 -28.58 48.65 14.92
C SER A 531 -27.58 48.93 16.05
N THR A 532 -26.63 49.83 15.80
CA THR A 532 -25.67 50.43 16.74
C THR A 532 -25.78 51.94 16.60
#